data_AF-A0A2D7M0Z0-F1
#
_entry.id   AF-A0A2D7M0Z0-F1
#
_cell.length_a   1.000
_cell.length_b   1.000
_cell.length_c   1.000
_cell.angle_alpha   90.00
_cell.angle_beta   90.00
_cell.angle_gamma   90.00
#
_symmetry.space_group_name_H-M   'P 1'
#
loop_
_entity.id
_entity.type
_entity.pdbx_description
1 polymer ?
#
loop_
_entity_poly.entity_id
_entity_poly.type
_entity_poly.pdbx_seq_one_letter_code
_entity_poly.pdbx_strand_id
1 'polypeptide(L)'
;MSPLSSSSCLVSAWRCIASAMVIFFAVGMTSSASAALLIPILPTVPMLDCNGNGIEDSTDITNGTSEDCNSNGVPDECDITDGTSADCNSNGVPDSCDIADGTNKDCDNNGIPDICQFLSGADCNNNGILDPCEVALGAPDCNGNLIPDECETDCDSNGQVDECEITANPANDCDVDGILDLCEYSAELGGDASLDCDGNGILDSCDLAGGATDCDSNSVLDVCQIADNPALDCDTDGVLQSCETDTDTDGTEDDCDD
;
A
#
# COMPACT_ATOMS: atom_id res chain seq x y z
N MET A 1 -35.32 58.88 28.53
CA MET A 1 -35.27 58.32 29.89
C MET A 1 -34.62 56.94 29.78
N SER A 2 -33.35 56.83 30.17
CA SER A 2 -32.67 55.57 30.50
C SER A 2 -33.24 55.01 31.82
N PRO A 3 -32.92 53.77 32.28
CA PRO A 3 -31.55 53.34 32.62
C PRO A 3 -31.15 51.89 32.27
N LEU A 4 -29.83 51.64 32.39
CA LEU A 4 -29.10 50.37 32.38
C LEU A 4 -29.41 49.49 33.61
N SER A 5 -29.24 48.17 33.49
CA SER A 5 -28.85 47.30 34.62
C SER A 5 -28.15 46.03 34.13
N SER A 6 -26.98 45.78 34.71
CA SER A 6 -26.14 44.58 34.68
C SER A 6 -26.72 43.43 35.53
N SER A 7 -25.99 42.28 35.55
CA SER A 7 -26.07 41.13 36.49
C SER A 7 -26.99 39.96 36.07
N SER A 8 -26.65 38.67 36.14
CA SER A 8 -25.45 37.97 36.62
C SER A 8 -25.50 36.48 36.21
N CYS A 9 -24.30 35.92 35.98
CA CYS A 9 -23.83 34.56 36.27
C CYS A 9 -24.80 33.64 37.04
N LEU A 10 -25.08 32.43 36.51
CA LEU A 10 -25.60 31.18 37.11
C LEU A 10 -26.00 30.31 35.89
N VAL A 11 -25.31 29.23 35.47
CA VAL A 11 -25.34 27.90 36.09
C VAL A 11 -24.13 27.06 35.59
N SER A 12 -23.10 26.94 36.41
CA SER A 12 -22.39 25.67 36.68
C SER A 12 -21.48 25.89 37.90
N ALA A 13 -21.85 25.25 39.00
CA ALA A 13 -21.61 25.70 40.37
C ALA A 13 -20.27 25.24 40.96
N TRP A 14 -19.15 25.50 40.29
CA TRP A 14 -17.81 25.28 40.86
C TRP A 14 -16.84 26.46 40.74
N ARG A 15 -17.26 27.57 40.13
CA ARG A 15 -16.41 28.76 39.98
C ARG A 15 -17.02 29.98 40.65
N CYS A 16 -17.18 29.93 41.97
CA CYS A 16 -17.34 31.09 42.84
C CYS A 16 -17.13 30.61 44.29
N ILE A 17 -16.29 31.30 45.05
CA ILE A 17 -15.91 31.02 46.46
C ILE A 17 -14.77 30.02 46.63
N ALA A 18 -13.54 30.52 46.47
CA ALA A 18 -12.52 30.27 47.48
C ALA A 18 -11.89 31.62 47.83
N SER A 19 -12.68 32.47 48.49
CA SER A 19 -12.09 33.52 49.33
C SER A 19 -11.30 32.76 50.40
N ALA A 20 -9.99 32.64 50.20
CA ALA A 20 -9.11 32.01 51.16
C ALA A 20 -9.18 32.85 52.45
N MET A 21 -10.02 32.42 53.39
CA MET A 21 -9.93 32.84 54.77
C MET A 21 -8.51 32.51 55.24
N VAL A 22 -7.65 33.54 55.29
CA VAL A 22 -6.36 33.45 55.95
C VAL A 22 -6.66 33.40 57.45
N ILE A 23 -6.84 32.19 57.98
CA ILE A 23 -6.87 31.98 59.42
C ILE A 23 -5.44 32.18 59.92
N PHE A 24 -5.14 33.36 60.45
CA PHE A 24 -3.93 33.61 61.20
C PHE A 24 -3.98 32.79 62.51
N PHE A 25 -3.36 31.62 62.50
CA PHE A 25 -2.96 30.98 63.76
C PHE A 25 -1.76 31.74 64.31
N ALA A 26 -2.01 32.65 65.25
CA ALA A 26 -0.98 33.21 66.10
C ALA A 26 -0.46 32.11 67.05
N VAL A 27 0.53 31.36 66.60
CA VAL A 27 1.30 30.47 67.49
C VAL A 27 2.30 31.33 68.24
N GLY A 28 2.24 31.25 69.57
CA GLY A 28 3.00 32.07 70.51
C GLY A 28 4.51 32.05 70.25
N MET A 29 5.11 33.23 70.43
CA MET A 29 6.54 33.43 70.34
C MET A 29 7.28 32.64 71.41
N THR A 30 8.01 31.60 71.02
CA THR A 30 9.18 31.12 71.76
C THR A 30 10.41 31.34 70.89
N SER A 31 11.42 31.96 71.49
CA SER A 31 12.57 32.57 70.85
C SER A 31 13.53 31.58 70.19
N SER A 32 13.24 31.15 68.96
CA SER A 32 14.22 30.67 67.95
C SER A 32 13.49 30.09 66.72
N ALA A 33 12.64 30.87 66.05
CA ALA A 33 11.99 30.43 64.83
C ALA A 33 12.69 31.03 63.61
N SER A 34 13.47 30.21 62.90
CA SER A 34 13.79 30.47 61.50
C SER A 34 12.47 30.66 60.74
N ALA A 35 12.25 31.86 60.20
CA ALA A 35 11.13 32.14 59.33
C ALA A 35 11.34 31.39 58.01
N ALA A 36 10.91 30.12 57.97
CA ALA A 36 10.78 29.39 56.73
C ALA A 36 9.64 30.05 55.95
N LEU A 37 10.00 30.80 54.91
CA LEU A 37 9.08 31.36 53.95
C LEU A 37 8.40 30.17 53.23
N LEU A 38 7.23 29.76 53.70
CA LEU A 38 6.35 28.85 52.97
C LEU A 38 5.80 29.63 51.77
N ILE A 39 6.57 29.65 50.69
CA ILE A 39 6.03 29.98 49.37
C ILE A 39 5.02 28.88 49.09
N PRO A 40 3.71 29.17 48.98
CA PRO A 40 2.78 28.17 48.48
C PRO A 40 3.25 27.84 47.08
N ILE A 41 3.75 26.62 46.90
CA ILE A 41 4.02 26.06 45.59
C ILE A 41 2.62 25.90 44.99
N LEU A 42 2.14 26.93 44.28
CA LEU A 42 1.05 26.74 43.33
C LEU A 42 1.48 25.56 42.44
N PRO A 43 0.60 24.57 42.19
CA PRO A 43 0.92 23.57 41.19
C PRO A 43 1.19 24.34 39.91
N THR A 44 2.46 24.36 39.50
CA THR A 44 2.85 24.76 38.15
C THR A 44 2.28 23.66 37.27
N VAL A 45 1.00 23.77 36.93
CA VAL A 45 0.57 23.29 35.62
C VAL A 45 1.55 23.98 34.66
N PRO A 46 2.38 23.23 33.92
CA PRO A 46 3.17 23.85 32.87
C PRO A 46 2.16 24.65 32.05
N MET A 47 2.37 25.96 31.94
CA MET A 47 1.58 26.78 31.03
C MET A 47 1.85 26.17 29.66
N LEU A 48 0.87 25.43 29.15
CA LEU A 48 0.94 24.81 27.84
C LEU A 48 0.64 25.96 26.87
N ASP A 49 1.71 26.42 26.24
CA ASP A 49 1.78 27.48 25.23
C ASP A 49 2.70 26.92 24.15
N CYS A 50 2.13 26.04 23.33
CA CYS A 50 2.89 25.27 22.35
C CYS A 50 3.40 26.14 21.20
N ASN A 51 2.63 27.17 20.81
CA ASN A 51 2.98 28.10 19.74
C ASN A 51 3.89 29.27 20.23
N GLY A 52 4.12 29.40 21.53
CA GLY A 52 5.05 30.33 22.15
C GLY A 52 4.62 31.80 22.08
N ASN A 53 3.32 32.06 21.96
CA ASN A 53 2.77 33.41 21.78
C ASN A 53 2.52 34.15 23.12
N GLY A 54 2.68 33.46 24.26
CA GLY A 54 2.47 33.98 25.60
C GLY A 54 1.02 33.88 26.12
N ILE A 55 0.14 33.18 25.39
CA ILE A 55 -1.23 32.81 25.74
C ILE A 55 -1.25 31.29 25.94
N GLU A 56 -2.03 30.80 26.91
CA GLU A 56 -2.18 29.35 27.09
C GLU A 56 -3.05 28.76 25.96
N ASP A 57 -2.71 27.56 25.50
CA ASP A 57 -3.41 26.81 24.43
C ASP A 57 -4.94 26.82 24.60
N SER A 58 -5.42 26.53 25.82
CA SER A 58 -6.86 26.55 26.11
C SER A 58 -7.51 27.93 25.94
N THR A 59 -6.76 29.00 26.19
CA THR A 59 -7.21 30.38 25.97
C THR A 59 -7.17 30.72 24.50
N ASP A 60 -6.20 30.19 23.74
CA ASP A 60 -6.16 30.37 22.29
C ASP A 60 -7.35 29.71 21.59
N ILE A 61 -7.61 28.44 21.92
CA ILE A 61 -8.74 27.67 21.38
C ILE A 61 -10.08 28.33 21.73
N THR A 62 -10.27 28.74 23.00
CA THR A 62 -11.54 29.34 23.42
C THR A 62 -11.79 30.73 22.86
N ASN A 63 -10.74 31.49 22.53
CA ASN A 63 -10.86 32.78 21.86
C ASN A 63 -10.91 32.67 20.33
N GLY A 64 -10.70 31.47 19.77
CA GLY A 64 -10.61 31.23 18.33
C GLY A 64 -9.38 31.87 17.69
N THR A 65 -8.30 32.07 18.45
CA THR A 65 -7.00 32.49 17.91
C THR A 65 -6.20 31.32 17.36
N SER A 66 -6.51 30.10 17.80
CA SER A 66 -6.08 28.84 17.20
C SER A 66 -7.27 27.89 17.07
N GLU A 67 -7.22 27.01 16.08
CA GLU A 67 -8.23 25.96 15.86
C GLU A 67 -7.85 24.68 16.62
N ASP A 68 -8.85 23.89 17.01
CA ASP A 68 -8.71 22.56 17.64
C ASP A 68 -9.82 21.67 17.08
N CYS A 69 -9.63 21.25 15.83
CA CYS A 69 -10.65 20.57 15.06
C CYS A 69 -10.96 19.17 15.62
N ASN A 70 -9.95 18.51 16.22
CA ASN A 70 -10.09 17.18 16.82
C ASN A 70 -10.54 17.22 18.31
N SER A 71 -10.67 18.41 18.89
CA SER A 71 -11.11 18.67 20.27
C SER A 71 -10.26 17.97 21.34
N ASN A 72 -8.96 17.82 21.10
CA ASN A 72 -8.03 17.16 22.04
C ASN A 72 -7.44 18.14 23.07
N GLY A 73 -7.69 19.45 22.91
CA GLY A 73 -7.20 20.52 23.78
C GLY A 73 -5.79 21.04 23.45
N VAL A 74 -5.22 20.62 22.33
CA VAL A 74 -3.97 21.11 21.74
C VAL A 74 -4.32 21.79 20.41
N PRO A 75 -3.81 23.01 20.15
CA PRO A 75 -4.03 23.69 18.87
C PRO A 75 -3.53 22.87 17.68
N ASP A 76 -4.26 22.93 16.56
CA ASP A 76 -3.95 22.23 15.32
C ASP A 76 -2.51 22.49 14.85
N GLU A 77 -2.04 23.75 14.91
CA GLU A 77 -0.67 24.10 14.51
C GLU A 77 0.41 23.42 15.36
N CYS A 78 0.09 23.10 16.61
CA CYS A 78 0.97 22.42 17.54
C CYS A 78 0.91 20.91 17.36
N ASP A 79 -0.28 20.38 17.11
CA ASP A 79 -0.48 18.98 16.78
C ASP A 79 0.32 18.58 15.52
N ILE A 80 0.31 19.44 14.50
CA ILE A 80 1.10 19.26 13.28
C ILE A 80 2.60 19.40 13.55
N THR A 81 3.01 20.42 14.30
CA THR A 81 4.43 20.69 14.59
C THR A 81 5.07 19.58 15.44
N ASP A 82 4.33 19.05 16.40
CA ASP A 82 4.77 17.95 17.27
C ASP A 82 4.63 16.57 16.60
N GLY A 83 4.01 16.50 15.41
CA GLY A 83 3.81 15.28 14.64
C GLY A 83 2.78 14.32 15.24
N THR A 84 1.91 14.82 16.13
CA THR A 84 0.75 14.06 16.64
C THR A 84 -0.37 14.01 15.60
N SER A 85 -0.42 14.99 14.70
CA SER A 85 -1.30 15.04 13.54
C SER A 85 -0.51 15.18 12.24
N ALA A 86 -0.93 14.48 11.19
CA ALA A 86 -0.39 14.67 9.85
C ALA A 86 -1.07 15.87 9.16
N ASP A 87 -0.29 16.60 8.35
CA ASP A 87 -0.76 17.66 7.45
C ASP A 87 0.03 17.53 6.14
N CYS A 88 -0.42 16.59 5.32
CA CYS A 88 0.33 16.18 4.15
C CYS A 88 0.27 17.21 3.00
N ASN A 89 -0.78 18.04 2.98
CA ASN A 89 -0.94 19.11 1.99
C ASN A 89 -0.37 20.47 2.48
N SER A 90 0.10 20.52 3.74
CA SER A 90 0.70 21.69 4.39
C SER A 90 -0.21 22.92 4.43
N ASN A 91 -1.52 22.71 4.60
CA ASN A 91 -2.51 23.79 4.69
C ASN A 91 -2.71 24.32 6.13
N GLY A 92 -2.09 23.68 7.14
CA GLY A 92 -2.22 24.02 8.55
C GLY A 92 -3.42 23.39 9.25
N VAL A 93 -4.15 22.48 8.60
CA VAL A 93 -5.28 21.72 9.15
C VAL A 93 -4.88 20.24 9.17
N PRO A 94 -5.07 19.53 10.30
CA PRO A 94 -4.82 18.10 10.35
C PRO A 94 -5.60 17.33 9.28
N ASP A 95 -4.95 16.35 8.67
CA ASP A 95 -5.52 15.44 7.66
C ASP A 95 -6.86 14.85 8.10
N SER A 96 -6.94 14.41 9.36
CA SER A 96 -8.16 13.86 9.95
C SER A 96 -9.33 14.84 9.98
N CYS A 97 -9.05 16.13 10.11
CA CYS A 97 -10.04 17.19 10.11
C CYS A 97 -10.43 17.59 8.69
N ASP A 98 -9.47 17.62 7.78
CA ASP A 98 -9.74 17.80 6.36
C ASP A 98 -10.70 16.71 5.82
N ILE A 99 -10.51 15.46 6.25
CA ILE A 99 -11.41 14.35 5.91
C ILE A 99 -12.78 14.51 6.59
N ALA A 100 -12.80 14.84 7.89
CA ALA A 100 -14.04 14.96 8.66
C ALA A 100 -14.95 16.10 8.14
N ASP A 101 -14.35 17.22 7.72
CA ASP A 101 -15.06 18.37 7.16
C ASP A 101 -15.37 18.19 5.66
N GLY A 102 -14.82 17.16 5.03
CA GLY A 102 -15.01 16.84 3.61
C GLY A 102 -14.31 17.84 2.67
N THR A 103 -13.31 18.58 3.16
CA THR A 103 -12.44 19.43 2.33
C THR A 103 -11.52 18.57 1.48
N ASN A 104 -11.11 17.42 2.00
CA ASN A 104 -10.44 16.36 1.27
C ASN A 104 -11.22 15.04 1.36
N LYS A 105 -11.08 14.21 0.33
CA LYS A 105 -11.67 12.88 0.27
C LYS A 105 -10.69 11.85 0.84
N ASP A 106 -11.25 10.76 1.38
CA ASP A 106 -10.54 9.56 1.82
C ASP A 106 -11.40 8.37 1.36
N CYS A 107 -11.22 7.98 0.10
CA CYS A 107 -12.12 7.04 -0.55
C CYS A 107 -12.01 5.61 0.02
N ASP A 108 -10.81 5.23 0.47
CA ASP A 108 -10.47 3.91 1.00
C ASP A 108 -10.56 3.86 2.53
N ASN A 109 -10.85 5.00 3.16
CA ASN A 109 -11.02 5.17 4.61
C ASN A 109 -9.77 4.76 5.40
N ASN A 110 -8.59 5.00 4.83
CA ASN A 110 -7.32 4.66 5.48
C ASN A 110 -6.81 5.78 6.42
N GLY A 111 -7.51 6.91 6.47
CA GLY A 111 -7.19 8.08 7.29
C GLY A 111 -6.17 9.03 6.66
N ILE A 112 -5.75 8.78 5.42
CA ILE A 112 -4.86 9.63 4.63
C ILE A 112 -5.69 10.26 3.51
N PRO A 113 -5.74 11.60 3.40
CA PRO A 113 -6.45 12.27 2.32
C PRO A 113 -5.98 11.81 0.93
N ASP A 114 -6.90 11.60 -0.01
CA ASP A 114 -6.59 11.13 -1.38
C ASP A 114 -5.49 11.98 -2.03
N ILE A 115 -5.54 13.31 -1.83
CA ILE A 115 -4.57 14.28 -2.33
C ILE A 115 -3.12 13.96 -1.94
N CYS A 116 -2.93 13.23 -0.84
CA CYS A 116 -1.64 12.87 -0.29
C CYS A 116 -1.18 11.47 -0.66
N GLN A 117 -2.02 10.71 -1.36
CA GLN A 117 -1.72 9.36 -1.82
C GLN A 117 -1.29 9.33 -3.30
N PHE A 118 -1.60 10.37 -4.09
CA PHE A 118 -1.24 10.43 -5.52
C PHE A 118 0.27 10.33 -5.79
N LEU A 119 1.12 10.75 -4.85
CA LEU A 119 2.58 10.72 -5.03
C LEU A 119 3.16 9.29 -4.95
N SER A 120 2.36 8.30 -4.55
CA SER A 120 2.79 6.91 -4.36
C SER A 120 2.63 6.03 -5.59
N GLY A 121 2.22 6.58 -6.75
CA GLY A 121 1.97 5.78 -7.96
C GLY A 121 0.65 4.99 -7.92
N ALA A 122 -0.26 5.38 -7.02
CA ALA A 122 -1.58 4.78 -6.84
C ALA A 122 -2.65 5.40 -7.76
N ASP A 123 -2.24 5.98 -8.89
CA ASP A 123 -3.11 6.47 -9.98
C ASP A 123 -2.44 6.07 -11.29
N CYS A 124 -2.61 4.80 -11.65
CA CYS A 124 -1.92 4.14 -12.75
C CYS A 124 -2.28 4.73 -14.12
N ASN A 125 -3.54 5.13 -14.31
CA ASN A 125 -4.07 5.69 -15.56
C ASN A 125 -3.99 7.24 -15.61
N ASN A 126 -3.54 7.88 -14.52
CA ASN A 126 -3.42 9.33 -14.34
C ASN A 126 -4.75 10.08 -14.53
N ASN A 127 -5.87 9.47 -14.14
CA ASN A 127 -7.19 10.07 -14.28
C ASN A 127 -7.58 10.97 -13.09
N GLY A 128 -6.74 11.03 -12.05
CA GLY A 128 -6.93 11.83 -10.85
C GLY A 128 -7.85 11.19 -9.81
N ILE A 129 -8.09 9.89 -9.91
CA ILE A 129 -8.76 9.03 -8.92
C ILE A 129 -7.73 7.95 -8.54
N LEU A 130 -7.61 7.63 -7.25
CA LEU A 130 -6.68 6.58 -6.86
C LEU A 130 -7.22 5.21 -7.25
N ASP A 131 -6.34 4.28 -7.59
CA ASP A 131 -6.64 2.91 -7.99
C ASP A 131 -7.65 2.24 -7.03
N PRO A 132 -7.46 2.29 -5.68
CA PRO A 132 -8.44 1.69 -4.76
C PRO A 132 -9.80 2.39 -4.79
N CYS A 133 -9.83 3.71 -5.06
CA CYS A 133 -11.07 4.44 -5.22
C CYS A 133 -11.80 4.03 -6.51
N GLU A 134 -11.07 3.79 -7.60
CA GLU A 134 -11.63 3.37 -8.87
C GLU A 134 -12.31 2.01 -8.75
N VAL A 135 -11.64 1.05 -8.10
CA VAL A 135 -12.20 -0.25 -7.78
C VAL A 135 -13.46 -0.11 -6.91
N ALA A 136 -13.42 0.75 -5.88
CA ALA A 136 -14.60 1.03 -5.04
C ALA A 136 -15.76 1.68 -5.83
N LEU A 137 -15.47 2.39 -6.92
CA LEU A 137 -16.45 2.97 -7.85
C LEU A 137 -16.92 1.97 -8.92
N GLY A 138 -16.38 0.75 -8.94
CA GLY A 138 -16.79 -0.34 -9.80
C GLY A 138 -15.87 -0.60 -11.00
N ALA A 139 -14.62 -0.11 -10.97
CA ALA A 139 -13.61 -0.60 -11.89
C ALA A 139 -13.42 -2.12 -11.70
N PRO A 140 -13.24 -2.89 -12.79
CA PRO A 140 -12.87 -4.30 -12.70
C PRO A 140 -11.57 -4.49 -11.91
N ASP A 141 -11.56 -5.49 -11.03
CA ASP A 141 -10.42 -5.92 -10.20
C ASP A 141 -10.62 -7.41 -9.92
N CYS A 142 -10.05 -8.27 -10.77
CA CYS A 142 -10.33 -9.70 -10.71
C CYS A 142 -9.50 -10.45 -9.65
N ASN A 143 -8.30 -9.96 -9.35
CA ASN A 143 -7.37 -10.55 -8.37
C ASN A 143 -7.59 -9.99 -6.95
N GLY A 144 -8.34 -8.90 -6.81
CA GLY A 144 -8.69 -8.25 -5.55
C GLY A 144 -7.53 -7.46 -4.94
N ASN A 145 -6.56 -7.02 -5.74
CA ASN A 145 -5.38 -6.30 -5.26
C ASN A 145 -5.58 -4.78 -5.12
N LEU A 146 -6.78 -4.29 -5.44
CA LEU A 146 -7.18 -2.87 -5.42
C LEU A 146 -6.52 -2.00 -6.51
N ILE A 147 -5.99 -2.64 -7.56
CA ILE A 147 -5.54 -2.00 -8.80
C ILE A 147 -6.56 -2.36 -9.89
N PRO A 148 -7.12 -1.39 -10.63
CA PRO A 148 -8.01 -1.69 -11.74
C PRO A 148 -7.34 -2.60 -12.78
N ASP A 149 -8.09 -3.56 -13.35
CA ASP A 149 -7.60 -4.48 -14.39
C ASP A 149 -6.94 -3.70 -15.56
N GLU A 150 -7.46 -2.53 -15.94
CA GLU A 150 -6.87 -1.71 -17.03
C GLU A 150 -5.44 -1.20 -16.77
N CYS A 151 -4.98 -1.32 -15.53
CA CYS A 151 -3.66 -0.93 -15.08
C CYS A 151 -2.73 -2.09 -14.79
N GLU A 152 -3.21 -3.31 -15.03
CA GLU A 152 -2.41 -4.52 -14.90
C GLU A 152 -1.92 -4.99 -16.27
N THR A 153 -1.12 -6.06 -16.25
CA THR A 153 -0.52 -6.58 -17.48
C THR A 153 -1.56 -7.41 -18.23
N ASP A 154 -1.80 -7.03 -19.48
CA ASP A 154 -2.61 -7.76 -20.47
C ASP A 154 -1.72 -7.91 -21.71
N CYS A 155 -0.94 -8.99 -21.73
CA CYS A 155 0.14 -9.15 -22.71
C CYS A 155 -0.40 -9.34 -24.14
N ASP A 156 -1.57 -9.99 -24.28
CA ASP A 156 -2.20 -10.31 -25.56
C ASP A 156 -3.22 -9.25 -25.99
N SER A 157 -3.46 -8.24 -25.13
CA SER A 157 -4.37 -7.12 -25.34
C SER A 157 -5.81 -7.56 -25.62
N ASN A 158 -6.25 -8.68 -25.02
CA ASN A 158 -7.59 -9.22 -25.21
C ASN A 158 -8.64 -8.55 -24.29
N GLY A 159 -8.20 -7.73 -23.33
CA GLY A 159 -9.03 -7.04 -22.35
C GLY A 159 -9.35 -7.84 -21.08
N GLN A 160 -8.71 -8.99 -20.89
CA GLN A 160 -8.56 -9.68 -19.61
C GLN A 160 -7.09 -9.60 -19.24
N VAL A 161 -6.80 -9.33 -17.97
CA VAL A 161 -5.41 -9.27 -17.52
C VAL A 161 -4.88 -10.67 -17.29
N ASP A 162 -3.57 -10.82 -17.45
CA ASP A 162 -2.88 -12.11 -17.42
C ASP A 162 -3.23 -12.89 -16.14
N GLU A 163 -3.23 -12.23 -14.98
CA GLU A 163 -3.55 -12.87 -13.69
C GLU A 163 -5.02 -13.35 -13.59
N CYS A 164 -5.97 -12.66 -14.23
CA CYS A 164 -7.36 -13.13 -14.31
C CYS A 164 -7.42 -14.43 -15.12
N GLU A 165 -6.69 -14.48 -16.23
CA GLU A 165 -6.68 -15.62 -17.13
C GLU A 165 -6.05 -16.84 -16.48
N ILE A 166 -4.94 -16.65 -15.76
CA ILE A 166 -4.29 -17.68 -14.95
C ILE A 166 -5.24 -18.16 -13.85
N THR A 167 -5.93 -17.24 -13.16
CA THR A 167 -6.89 -17.61 -12.12
C THR A 167 -8.08 -18.40 -12.68
N ALA A 168 -8.57 -18.02 -13.86
CA ALA A 168 -9.67 -18.69 -14.54
C ALA A 168 -9.27 -20.07 -15.09
N ASN A 169 -8.04 -20.18 -15.60
CA ASN A 169 -7.45 -21.42 -16.09
C ASN A 169 -5.97 -21.51 -15.70
N PRO A 170 -5.64 -22.18 -14.58
CA PRO A 170 -4.25 -22.36 -14.14
C PRO A 170 -3.39 -23.18 -15.10
N ALA A 171 -3.96 -23.76 -16.15
CA ALA A 171 -3.21 -24.42 -17.20
C ALA A 171 -2.65 -23.44 -18.25
N ASN A 172 -2.98 -22.15 -18.16
CA ASN A 172 -2.39 -21.10 -19.00
C ASN A 172 -1.06 -20.55 -18.42
N ASP A 173 -0.65 -21.01 -17.23
CA ASP A 173 0.63 -20.73 -16.56
C ASP A 173 1.11 -22.07 -16.01
N CYS A 174 1.60 -22.90 -16.93
CA CYS A 174 1.84 -24.31 -16.66
C CYS A 174 3.09 -24.56 -15.80
N ASP A 175 4.05 -23.64 -15.84
CA ASP A 175 5.27 -23.69 -15.02
C ASP A 175 5.18 -22.86 -13.73
N VAL A 176 4.09 -22.11 -13.56
CA VAL A 176 3.69 -21.38 -12.34
C VAL A 176 4.65 -20.24 -12.03
N ASP A 177 5.10 -19.53 -13.05
CA ASP A 177 5.97 -18.36 -12.93
C ASP A 177 5.20 -17.03 -12.83
N GLY A 178 3.90 -17.07 -13.12
CA GLY A 178 2.97 -15.94 -13.06
C GLY A 178 2.85 -15.15 -14.37
N ILE A 179 3.43 -15.63 -15.45
CA ILE A 179 3.26 -15.14 -16.82
C ILE A 179 2.36 -16.14 -17.56
N LEU A 180 1.51 -15.67 -18.48
CA LEU A 180 0.80 -16.63 -19.33
C LEU A 180 1.79 -17.28 -20.30
N ASP A 181 1.67 -18.60 -20.49
CA ASP A 181 2.46 -19.39 -21.44
C ASP A 181 2.49 -18.70 -22.83
N LEU A 182 1.33 -18.18 -23.27
CA LEU A 182 1.19 -17.43 -24.53
C LEU A 182 2.12 -16.21 -24.60
N CYS A 183 2.28 -15.46 -23.52
CA CYS A 183 3.19 -14.30 -23.49
C CYS A 183 4.65 -14.74 -23.54
N GLU A 184 4.96 -15.94 -23.05
CA GLU A 184 6.31 -16.46 -23.00
C GLU A 184 6.77 -17.01 -24.35
N TYR A 185 5.95 -17.80 -25.04
CA TYR A 185 6.36 -18.35 -26.34
C TYR A 185 6.05 -17.44 -27.53
N SER A 186 5.06 -16.53 -27.41
CA SER A 186 4.65 -15.72 -28.57
C SER A 186 5.64 -14.60 -28.86
N ALA A 187 6.46 -14.78 -29.89
CA ALA A 187 7.35 -13.74 -30.39
C ALA A 187 6.62 -12.45 -30.83
N GLU A 188 5.32 -12.55 -31.18
CA GLU A 188 4.51 -11.38 -31.51
C GLU A 188 4.16 -10.53 -30.28
N LEU A 189 4.14 -11.15 -29.10
CA LEU A 189 3.88 -10.51 -27.80
C LEU A 189 5.16 -10.18 -27.03
N GLY A 190 6.34 -10.41 -27.63
CA GLY A 190 7.64 -10.15 -27.00
C GLY A 190 8.25 -11.35 -26.26
N GLY A 191 7.64 -12.52 -26.38
CA GLY A 191 8.16 -13.81 -25.92
C GLY A 191 9.26 -14.40 -26.81
N ASP A 192 9.70 -15.59 -26.46
CA ASP A 192 10.70 -16.40 -27.16
C ASP A 192 10.05 -17.64 -27.77
N ALA A 193 9.87 -17.63 -29.10
CA ALA A 193 9.30 -18.76 -29.84
C ALA A 193 10.13 -20.05 -29.76
N SER A 194 11.36 -20.02 -29.22
CA SER A 194 12.10 -21.24 -28.92
C SER A 194 11.59 -21.99 -27.70
N LEU A 195 10.66 -21.41 -26.92
CA LEU A 195 10.00 -22.05 -25.78
C LEU A 195 8.78 -22.90 -26.19
N ASP A 196 8.31 -22.83 -27.44
CA ASP A 196 7.28 -23.69 -28.04
C ASP A 196 7.78 -24.14 -29.41
N CYS A 197 8.78 -25.03 -29.39
CA CYS A 197 9.53 -25.38 -30.60
C CYS A 197 8.67 -26.13 -31.63
N ASP A 198 7.66 -26.88 -31.16
CA ASP A 198 6.78 -27.70 -31.98
C ASP A 198 5.53 -26.93 -32.45
N GLY A 199 5.31 -25.72 -31.90
CA GLY A 199 4.27 -24.79 -32.26
C GLY A 199 2.88 -25.27 -31.85
N ASN A 200 2.79 -26.10 -30.81
CA ASN A 200 1.53 -26.65 -30.33
C ASN A 200 0.78 -25.69 -29.38
N GLY A 201 1.46 -24.62 -28.93
CA GLY A 201 0.93 -23.61 -28.02
C GLY A 201 1.08 -23.94 -26.53
N ILE A 202 1.95 -24.88 -26.18
CA ILE A 202 2.36 -25.27 -24.83
C ILE A 202 3.88 -25.07 -24.74
N LEU A 203 4.38 -24.66 -23.58
CA LEU A 203 5.82 -24.53 -23.38
C LEU A 203 6.51 -25.91 -23.45
N ASP A 204 7.70 -25.99 -24.04
CA ASP A 204 8.53 -27.18 -24.12
C ASP A 204 8.74 -27.80 -22.72
N SER A 205 8.91 -26.95 -21.69
CA SER A 205 9.03 -27.36 -20.29
C SER A 205 7.78 -28.10 -19.77
N CYS A 206 6.61 -27.68 -20.23
CA CYS A 206 5.32 -28.24 -19.87
C CYS A 206 4.96 -29.46 -20.72
N ASP A 207 5.41 -29.53 -21.97
CA ASP A 207 5.35 -30.73 -22.77
C ASP A 207 6.21 -31.85 -22.16
N LEU A 208 7.43 -31.54 -21.73
CA LEU A 208 8.28 -32.47 -20.99
C LEU A 208 7.60 -32.96 -19.70
N ALA A 209 6.99 -32.05 -18.94
CA ALA A 209 6.22 -32.42 -17.74
C ALA A 209 4.96 -33.25 -18.08
N GLY A 210 4.37 -33.01 -19.25
CA GLY A 210 3.25 -33.75 -19.84
C GLY A 210 3.62 -35.13 -20.39
N GLY A 211 4.92 -35.45 -20.44
CA GLY A 211 5.45 -36.72 -20.91
C GLY A 211 5.75 -36.78 -22.40
N ALA A 212 5.98 -35.62 -23.03
CA ALA A 212 6.59 -35.57 -24.35
C ALA A 212 7.99 -36.20 -24.34
N THR A 213 8.44 -36.66 -25.50
CA THR A 213 9.64 -37.48 -25.62
C THR A 213 10.92 -36.63 -25.46
N ASP A 214 11.73 -37.00 -24.47
CA ASP A 214 13.11 -36.53 -24.21
C ASP A 214 13.92 -37.76 -23.79
N CYS A 215 14.24 -38.57 -24.78
CA CYS A 215 14.80 -39.90 -24.56
C CYS A 215 16.29 -39.85 -24.17
N ASP A 216 17.02 -38.80 -24.56
CA ASP A 216 18.39 -38.55 -24.13
C ASP A 216 18.50 -37.75 -22.81
N SER A 217 17.35 -37.30 -22.28
CA SER A 217 17.20 -36.61 -21.00
C SER A 217 18.00 -35.31 -20.92
N ASN A 218 18.12 -34.60 -22.05
CA ASN A 218 18.84 -33.34 -22.13
C ASN A 218 17.94 -32.11 -21.88
N SER A 219 16.65 -32.33 -21.59
CA SER A 219 15.63 -31.29 -21.36
C SER A 219 15.27 -30.47 -22.60
N VAL A 220 15.49 -31.00 -23.79
CA VAL A 220 15.02 -30.49 -25.07
C VAL A 220 14.18 -31.59 -25.72
N LEU A 221 12.96 -31.28 -26.17
CA LEU A 221 12.12 -32.29 -26.80
C LEU A 221 12.82 -32.88 -28.02
N ASP A 222 12.70 -34.19 -28.22
CA ASP A 222 13.28 -34.87 -29.37
C ASP A 222 12.80 -34.25 -30.68
N VAL A 223 11.52 -33.83 -30.73
CA VAL A 223 10.94 -33.14 -31.89
C VAL A 223 11.64 -31.79 -32.18
N CYS A 224 12.06 -31.04 -31.16
CA CYS A 224 12.85 -29.81 -31.37
C CYS A 224 14.23 -30.15 -31.93
N GLN A 225 14.88 -31.18 -31.38
CA GLN A 225 16.23 -31.59 -31.79
C GLN A 225 16.25 -32.03 -33.26
N ILE A 226 15.23 -32.79 -33.68
CA ILE A 226 15.04 -33.22 -35.07
C ILE A 226 14.69 -32.03 -35.98
N ALA A 227 13.84 -31.10 -35.52
CA ALA A 227 13.52 -29.89 -36.29
C ALA A 227 14.75 -29.00 -36.54
N ASP A 228 15.62 -28.84 -35.53
CA ASP A 228 16.86 -28.07 -35.61
C ASP A 228 17.93 -28.77 -36.47
N ASN A 229 18.03 -30.10 -36.36
CA ASN A 229 18.94 -30.90 -37.15
C ASN A 229 18.27 -32.20 -37.63
N PRO A 230 17.66 -32.18 -38.83
CA PRO A 230 17.02 -33.36 -39.41
C PRO A 230 17.97 -34.54 -39.66
N ALA A 231 19.29 -34.33 -39.59
CA ALA A 231 20.26 -35.41 -39.66
C ALA A 231 20.35 -36.24 -38.36
N LEU A 232 19.61 -35.90 -37.30
CA LEU A 232 19.46 -36.68 -36.08
C LEU A 232 18.32 -37.71 -36.13
N ASP A 233 17.59 -37.77 -37.25
CA ASP A 233 16.51 -38.73 -37.56
C ASP A 233 16.72 -39.13 -39.03
N CYS A 234 17.61 -40.09 -39.28
CA CYS A 234 18.12 -40.36 -40.64
C CYS A 234 17.20 -41.30 -41.43
N ASP A 235 16.41 -42.12 -40.73
CA ASP A 235 15.37 -42.95 -41.32
C ASP A 235 14.02 -42.23 -41.44
N THR A 236 13.88 -41.05 -40.82
CA THR A 236 12.73 -40.13 -40.87
C THR A 236 11.47 -40.67 -40.19
N ASP A 237 11.64 -41.50 -39.15
CA ASP A 237 10.54 -42.10 -38.42
C ASP A 237 10.01 -41.23 -37.26
N GLY A 238 10.74 -40.16 -36.93
CA GLY A 238 10.41 -39.19 -35.88
C GLY A 238 10.97 -39.53 -34.50
N VAL A 239 11.86 -40.51 -34.40
CA VAL A 239 12.64 -40.83 -33.19
C VAL A 239 14.08 -40.33 -33.36
N LEU A 240 14.65 -39.85 -32.25
CA LEU A 240 16.03 -39.38 -32.25
C LEU A 240 16.99 -40.57 -32.35
N GLN A 241 17.99 -40.50 -33.24
CA GLN A 241 19.02 -41.55 -33.42
C GLN A 241 19.68 -42.01 -32.11
N SER A 242 19.85 -41.10 -31.14
CA SER A 242 20.44 -41.44 -29.83
C SER A 242 19.55 -42.36 -28.98
N CYS A 243 18.30 -42.57 -29.39
CA CYS A 243 17.27 -43.29 -28.69
C CYS A 243 16.79 -44.54 -29.43
N GLU A 244 17.28 -44.69 -30.64
CA GLU A 244 17.19 -45.90 -31.44
C GLU A 244 18.32 -46.89 -31.11
N THR A 245 18.17 -48.12 -31.61
CA THR A 245 19.16 -49.16 -31.37
C THR A 245 20.32 -49.08 -32.35
N ASP A 246 21.53 -49.00 -31.81
CA ASP A 246 22.80 -49.20 -32.51
C ASP A 246 23.41 -50.53 -32.03
N THR A 247 23.22 -51.60 -32.83
CA THR A 247 23.63 -52.96 -32.46
C THR A 247 25.14 -53.15 -32.57
N ASP A 248 25.82 -52.44 -33.46
CA ASP A 248 27.24 -52.64 -33.76
C ASP A 248 28.18 -51.59 -33.12
N THR A 249 27.60 -50.56 -32.50
CA THR A 249 28.21 -49.47 -31.73
C THR A 249 29.17 -48.60 -32.52
N ASP A 250 28.97 -48.48 -33.83
CA ASP A 250 29.81 -47.65 -34.70
C ASP A 250 29.39 -46.16 -34.70
N GLY A 251 28.26 -45.85 -34.08
CA GLY A 251 27.71 -44.50 -33.93
C GLY A 251 26.70 -44.12 -35.01
N THR A 252 26.30 -45.04 -35.89
CA THR A 252 25.10 -44.96 -36.71
C THR A 252 24.04 -45.95 -36.20
N GLU A 253 22.77 -45.57 -36.26
CA GLU A 253 21.69 -46.49 -35.88
C GLU A 253 21.53 -47.62 -36.91
N ASP A 254 20.97 -48.76 -36.48
CA ASP A 254 20.83 -49.95 -37.32
C ASP A 254 20.05 -49.67 -38.63
N ASP A 255 19.07 -48.76 -38.59
CA ASP A 255 18.24 -48.40 -39.75
C ASP A 255 18.92 -47.37 -40.69
N CYS A 256 20.08 -46.85 -40.31
CA CYS A 256 20.92 -45.96 -41.11
C CYS A 256 22.28 -46.55 -41.52
N ASP A 257 22.50 -47.83 -41.20
CA ASP A 257 23.60 -48.64 -41.69
C ASP A 257 23.29 -49.23 -43.08
N ASP A 258 23.78 -48.58 -44.13
CA ASP A 258 23.71 -49.06 -45.53
C ASP A 258 24.79 -50.12 -45.89
#